data_AF-A0A447N0I7-F1
#
_entry.id   AF-A0A447N0I7-F1
#
_cell.length_a   1.000
_cell.length_b   1.000
_cell.length_c   1.000
_cell.angle_alpha   90.00
_cell.angle_beta   90.00
_cell.angle_gamma   90.00
#
_symmetry.space_group_name_H-M   'P 1'
#
loop_
_entity.id
_entity.type
_entity.pdbx_description
1 polymer ?
#
loop_
_entity_poly.entity_id
_entity_poly.type
_entity_poly.pdbx_seq_one_letter_code
_entity_poly.pdbx_strand_id
1 'polypeptide(L)'
;MNDFKPFDDKLAGLIAALSPAARRRMAADIAKTLRARQQRRIKTQKAPGGTPYAARKRQPVKAKKGRVKREMFAKLRTSRFMKASAGNDAAVVEFTGKVQRMANVHQYGLKDKPGAKQCAGAVRCPNAYRI
;
A
#
# COMPACT_ATOMS: atom_id res chain seq x y z
N MET A 1 32.78 -4.12 -6.03
CA MET A 1 32.70 -2.76 -5.48
C MET A 1 31.38 -2.14 -5.94
N ASN A 2 30.77 -1.24 -5.17
CA ASN A 2 29.49 -0.62 -5.54
C ASN A 2 29.79 0.69 -6.29
N ASP A 3 29.71 0.67 -7.61
CA ASP A 3 30.10 1.78 -8.50
C ASP A 3 29.31 3.08 -8.26
N PHE A 4 28.19 2.98 -7.54
CA PHE A 4 27.33 4.11 -7.16
C PHE A 4 27.76 4.83 -5.89
N LYS A 5 28.75 4.31 -5.15
CA LYS A 5 29.14 4.90 -3.87
C LYS A 5 29.48 6.40 -3.93
N PRO A 6 30.24 6.90 -4.94
CA PRO A 6 30.51 8.34 -5.04
C PRO A 6 29.25 9.20 -5.24
N PHE A 7 28.20 8.63 -5.86
CA PHE A 7 26.93 9.31 -6.05
C PHE A 7 26.11 9.34 -4.75
N ASP A 8 26.03 8.21 -4.05
CA ASP A 8 25.35 8.11 -2.75
C ASP A 8 25.97 9.07 -1.73
N ASP A 9 27.30 9.14 -1.66
CA ASP A 9 28.02 10.02 -0.74
C ASP A 9 27.76 11.50 -1.06
N LYS A 10 27.71 11.89 -2.35
CA LYS A 10 27.35 13.25 -2.78
C LYS A 10 25.90 13.60 -2.40
N LEU A 11 24.95 12.69 -2.62
CA LEU A 11 23.56 12.89 -2.23
C LEU A 11 23.40 13.03 -0.72
N ALA A 12 24.10 12.19 0.05
CA ALA A 12 24.10 12.26 1.51
C ALA A 12 24.60 13.62 1.99
N GLY A 13 25.67 14.16 1.38
CA GLY A 13 26.17 15.50 1.66
C GLY A 13 25.14 16.61 1.39
N LEU A 14 24.43 16.54 0.25
CA LEU A 14 23.36 17.49 -0.08
C LEU A 14 22.19 17.43 0.91
N ILE A 15 21.77 16.22 1.29
CA ILE A 15 20.71 16.02 2.28
C ILE A 15 21.18 16.52 3.65
N ALA A 16 22.45 16.31 4.02
CA ALA A 16 23.04 16.77 5.27
C ALA A 16 23.01 18.30 5.39
N ALA A 17 23.26 19.01 4.28
CA ALA A 17 23.24 20.47 4.19
C ALA A 17 21.84 21.10 4.33
N LEU A 18 20.76 20.32 4.19
CA LEU A 18 19.40 20.83 4.35
C LEU A 18 19.05 21.05 5.83
N SER A 19 18.30 22.12 6.13
CA SER A 19 17.69 22.29 7.45
C SER A 19 16.67 21.18 7.75
N PRO A 20 16.37 20.88 9.03
CA PRO A 20 15.33 19.90 9.38
C PRO A 20 13.96 20.21 8.75
N ALA A 21 13.59 21.50 8.64
CA ALA A 21 12.34 21.91 8.01
C ALA A 21 12.34 21.62 6.49
N ALA A 22 13.46 21.90 5.81
CA ALA A 22 13.61 21.59 4.38
C ALA A 22 13.56 20.07 4.11
N ARG A 23 14.21 19.26 4.96
CA ARG A 23 14.13 17.80 4.89
C ARG A 23 12.70 17.28 5.05
N ARG A 24 11.95 17.79 6.04
CA ARG A 24 10.53 17.42 6.23
C ARG A 24 9.67 17.76 5.02
N ARG A 25 9.87 18.94 4.42
CA ARG A 25 9.13 19.36 3.22
C ARG A 25 9.42 18.43 2.05
N MET A 26 10.69 18.15 1.79
CA MET A 26 11.11 17.20 0.75
C MET A 26 10.51 15.81 1.00
N ALA A 27 10.61 15.29 2.22
CA ALA A 27 10.03 13.99 2.58
C ALA A 27 8.50 13.96 2.42
N ALA A 28 7.80 15.07 2.69
CA ALA A 28 6.35 15.18 2.49
C ALA A 28 5.97 15.08 1.00
N ASP A 29 6.73 15.74 0.12
CA ASP A 29 6.51 15.67 -1.33
C ASP A 29 6.79 14.26 -1.87
N ILE A 30 7.84 13.60 -1.38
CA ILE A 30 8.13 12.19 -1.68
C ILE A 30 6.98 11.30 -1.21
N ALA A 31 6.52 11.44 0.03
CA ALA A 31 5.44 10.62 0.58
C ALA A 31 4.12 10.82 -0.18
N LYS A 32 3.81 12.06 -0.59
CA LYS A 32 2.63 12.38 -1.42
C LYS A 32 2.72 11.69 -2.79
N THR A 33 3.89 11.76 -3.43
CA THR A 33 4.14 11.11 -4.72
C THR A 33 4.07 9.59 -4.62
N LEU A 34 4.68 9.02 -3.58
CA LEU A 34 4.64 7.59 -3.30
C LEU A 34 3.20 7.09 -3.10
N ARG A 35 2.40 7.84 -2.34
CA ARG A 35 0.98 7.54 -2.13
C ARG A 35 0.23 7.56 -3.44
N ALA A 36 0.38 8.60 -4.26
CA ALA A 36 -0.28 8.68 -5.56
C ALA A 36 0.12 7.50 -6.48
N ARG A 37 1.41 7.14 -6.51
CA ARG A 37 1.91 5.99 -7.26
C ARG A 37 1.30 4.68 -6.77
N GLN A 38 1.25 4.47 -5.46
CA GLN A 38 0.65 3.28 -4.85
C GLN A 38 -0.85 3.18 -5.16
N GLN A 39 -1.58 4.29 -5.04
CA GLN A 39 -3.00 4.35 -5.41
C GLN A 39 -3.23 4.03 -6.88
N ARG A 40 -2.39 4.57 -7.77
CA ARG A 40 -2.44 4.30 -9.22
C ARG A 40 -2.16 2.83 -9.51
N ARG A 41 -1.14 2.23 -8.88
CA ARG A 41 -0.81 0.82 -9.05
C ARG A 41 -1.97 -0.11 -8.65
N ILE A 42 -2.56 0.14 -7.49
CA ILE A 42 -3.74 -0.62 -7.01
C ILE A 42 -4.94 -0.38 -7.94
N LYS A 43 -5.15 0.85 -8.43
CA LYS A 43 -6.20 1.15 -9.44
C LYS A 43 -6.00 0.34 -10.72
N THR A 44 -4.76 0.19 -11.20
CA THR A 44 -4.43 -0.63 -12.37
C THR A 44 -4.40 -2.13 -12.08
N GLN A 45 -4.76 -2.56 -10.86
CA GLN A 45 -4.80 -3.97 -10.44
C GLN A 45 -3.46 -4.71 -10.62
N LYS A 46 -2.34 -4.05 -10.29
CA LYS A 46 -0.99 -4.63 -10.39
C LYS A 46 -0.31 -4.78 -9.03
N ALA A 47 0.39 -5.89 -8.84
CA ALA A 47 1.28 -6.14 -7.71
C ALA A 47 2.58 -5.31 -7.82
N PRO A 48 3.38 -5.21 -6.73
CA PRO A 48 4.69 -4.54 -6.75
C PRO A 48 5.62 -5.04 -7.85
N GLY A 49 5.59 -6.33 -8.17
CA GLY A 49 6.37 -6.94 -9.25
C GLY A 49 5.78 -6.73 -10.65
N GLY A 50 4.70 -5.95 -10.79
CA GLY A 50 4.07 -5.64 -12.08
C GLY A 50 3.04 -6.66 -12.57
N THR A 51 2.96 -7.84 -11.96
CA THR A 51 1.96 -8.86 -12.30
C THR A 51 0.55 -8.42 -11.95
N PRO A 52 -0.48 -8.83 -12.71
CA PRO A 52 -1.86 -8.51 -12.37
C PRO A 52 -2.30 -9.22 -11.09
N TYR A 53 -3.21 -8.62 -10.33
CA TYR A 53 -3.88 -9.29 -9.22
C TYR A 53 -4.72 -10.46 -9.72
N ALA A 54 -4.80 -11.52 -8.92
CA ALA A 54 -5.72 -12.61 -9.23
C ALA A 54 -7.18 -12.12 -9.26
N ALA A 55 -7.96 -12.71 -10.16
CA ALA A 55 -9.35 -12.33 -10.33
C ALA A 55 -10.16 -12.62 -9.06
N ARG A 56 -11.02 -11.69 -8.67
CA ARG A 56 -11.90 -11.87 -7.50
C ARG A 56 -12.85 -13.04 -7.75
N LYS A 57 -12.96 -13.96 -6.78
CA LYS A 57 -13.96 -15.03 -6.83
C LYS A 57 -15.35 -14.42 -7.06
N ARG A 58 -16.08 -14.94 -8.05
CA ARG A 58 -17.44 -14.51 -8.34
C ARG A 58 -18.30 -14.86 -7.13
N GLN A 59 -18.86 -13.85 -6.46
CA GLN A 59 -19.88 -14.11 -5.45
C GLN A 59 -21.20 -14.36 -6.16
N PRO A 60 -21.96 -15.41 -5.81
CA PRO A 60 -23.33 -15.60 -6.29
C PRO A 60 -24.20 -14.50 -5.66
N VAL A 61 -24.38 -13.41 -6.38
CA VAL A 61 -25.14 -12.26 -5.88
C VAL A 61 -26.62 -12.55 -6.14
N LYS A 62 -27.40 -12.91 -5.11
CA LYS A 62 -28.89 -12.92 -5.17
C LYS A 62 -29.50 -11.50 -5.24
N ALA A 63 -28.66 -10.46 -5.20
CA ALA A 63 -29.04 -9.05 -5.17
C ALA A 63 -28.74 -8.33 -6.50
N LYS A 64 -29.39 -7.17 -6.69
CA LYS A 64 -29.36 -6.33 -7.90
C LYS A 64 -27.97 -6.22 -8.55
N LYS A 65 -27.93 -6.48 -9.86
CA LYS A 65 -26.76 -6.39 -10.75
C LYS A 65 -26.06 -5.03 -10.57
N GLY A 66 -24.75 -5.03 -10.32
CA GLY A 66 -23.91 -3.81 -10.27
C GLY A 66 -23.47 -3.31 -8.89
N ARG A 67 -24.02 -3.82 -7.77
CA ARG A 67 -23.65 -3.35 -6.42
C ARG A 67 -22.24 -3.80 -5.96
N VAL A 68 -21.75 -4.92 -6.48
CA VAL A 68 -20.47 -5.51 -6.06
C VAL A 68 -19.32 -4.94 -6.88
N LYS A 69 -18.46 -4.13 -6.24
CA LYS A 69 -17.18 -3.70 -6.84
C LYS A 69 -16.32 -4.92 -7.15
N ARG A 70 -15.88 -5.00 -8.40
CA ARG A 70 -15.17 -6.17 -8.96
C ARG A 70 -13.65 -6.07 -8.82
N GLU A 71 -13.11 -4.85 -8.71
CA GLU A 71 -11.68 -4.60 -8.48
C GLU A 71 -11.26 -4.94 -7.05
N MET A 72 -10.11 -5.61 -6.91
CA MET A 72 -9.46 -5.84 -5.62
C MET A 72 -9.00 -4.50 -5.02
N PHE A 73 -9.17 -4.35 -3.71
CA PHE A 73 -8.65 -3.23 -2.93
C PHE A 73 -9.13 -1.81 -3.33
N ALA A 74 -10.22 -1.71 -4.10
CA ALA A 74 -10.77 -0.41 -4.53
C ALA A 74 -11.11 0.53 -3.35
N LYS A 75 -11.46 -0.01 -2.18
CA LYS A 75 -11.68 0.77 -0.96
C LYS A 75 -10.35 1.15 -0.27
N LEU A 76 -9.43 0.20 -0.14
CA LEU A 76 -8.14 0.42 0.53
C LEU A 76 -7.28 1.48 -0.19
N ARG A 77 -7.39 1.60 -1.53
CA ARG A 77 -6.64 2.65 -2.28
C ARG A 77 -7.12 4.07 -2.03
N THR A 78 -8.22 4.30 -1.32
CA THR A 78 -8.73 5.66 -1.11
C THR A 78 -7.88 6.42 -0.08
N SER A 79 -7.91 7.75 -0.13
CA SER A 79 -7.16 8.60 0.80
C SER A 79 -7.48 8.32 2.27
N ARG A 80 -8.72 7.92 2.57
CA ARG A 80 -9.18 7.58 3.92
C ARG A 80 -8.39 6.44 4.58
N PHE A 81 -7.83 5.52 3.79
CA PHE A 81 -7.20 4.30 4.30
C PHE A 81 -5.68 4.24 4.07
N MET A 82 -5.13 5.17 3.30
CA MET A 82 -3.70 5.25 3.02
C MET A 82 -3.18 6.59 3.51
N LYS A 83 -2.25 6.60 4.46
CA LYS A 83 -1.66 7.80 5.05
C LYS A 83 -0.26 7.99 4.49
N ALA A 84 0.08 9.24 4.16
CA ALA A 84 1.45 9.66 3.86
C ALA A 84 1.96 10.47 5.05
N SER A 85 3.11 10.09 5.59
CA SER A 85 3.76 10.71 6.73
C SER A 85 5.20 11.07 6.34
N ALA A 86 5.71 12.17 6.87
CA ALA A 86 7.07 12.64 6.62
C ALA A 86 7.76 13.01 7.93
N GLY A 87 8.99 12.53 8.10
CA GLY A 87 9.91 12.89 9.17
C GLY A 87 11.13 13.64 8.63
N ASN A 88 12.12 13.88 9.48
CA ASN A 88 13.39 14.44 9.05
C ASN A 88 14.17 13.49 8.13
N ASP A 89 14.05 12.18 8.39
CA ASP A 89 14.89 11.17 7.77
C ASP A 89 14.10 10.13 6.97
N ALA A 90 12.77 10.24 6.94
CA ALA A 90 11.91 9.24 6.33
C ALA A 90 10.66 9.83 5.67
N ALA A 91 10.27 9.24 4.55
CA ALA A 91 8.99 9.44 3.87
C ALA A 91 8.24 8.10 3.85
N VAL A 92 7.09 8.03 4.51
CA VAL A 92 6.38 6.76 4.74
C VAL A 92 4.97 6.83 4.17
N VAL A 93 4.57 5.77 3.48
CA VAL A 93 3.17 5.55 3.09
C VAL A 93 2.70 4.26 3.72
N GLU A 94 1.67 4.37 4.56
CA GLU A 94 1.14 3.27 5.36
C GLU A 94 -0.37 3.17 5.24
N PHE A 95 -0.90 1.98 5.52
CA PHE A 95 -2.34 1.81 5.69
C PHE A 95 -2.75 2.19 7.12
N THR A 96 -3.92 2.81 7.28
CA THR A 96 -4.41 3.19 8.61
C THR A 96 -4.69 1.96 9.48
N GLY A 97 -4.56 2.07 10.81
CA GLY A 97 -4.64 0.93 11.74
C GLY A 97 -5.88 0.05 11.56
N LYS A 98 -7.04 0.62 11.21
CA LYS A 98 -8.28 -0.12 10.96
C LYS A 98 -8.18 -1.12 9.80
N VAL A 99 -7.32 -0.88 8.81
CA VAL A 99 -7.14 -1.72 7.61
C VAL A 99 -5.74 -2.32 7.52
N GLN A 100 -4.82 -1.94 8.39
CA GLN A 100 -3.43 -2.39 8.40
C GLN A 100 -3.34 -3.91 8.54
N ARG A 101 -4.17 -4.52 9.40
CA ARG A 101 -4.26 -5.99 9.52
C ARG A 101 -4.59 -6.65 8.18
N MET A 102 -5.60 -6.13 7.47
CA MET A 102 -5.99 -6.67 6.17
C MET A 102 -4.88 -6.47 5.13
N ALA A 103 -4.25 -5.30 5.10
CA ALA A 103 -3.13 -5.04 4.21
C ALA A 103 -1.98 -6.04 4.44
N ASN A 104 -1.64 -6.34 5.70
CA ASN A 104 -0.61 -7.32 6.06
C ASN A 104 -1.00 -8.75 5.67
N VAL A 105 -2.26 -9.13 5.88
CA VAL A 105 -2.80 -10.42 5.42
C VAL A 105 -2.59 -10.60 3.93
N HIS A 106 -2.85 -9.57 3.14
CA HIS A 106 -2.68 -9.63 1.69
C HIS A 106 -1.19 -9.58 1.28
N GLN A 107 -0.41 -8.69 1.88
CA GLN A 107 1.01 -8.50 1.56
C GLN A 107 1.87 -9.72 1.87
N TYR A 108 1.63 -10.36 3.01
CA TYR A 108 2.45 -11.47 3.52
C TYR A 108 1.73 -12.83 3.45
N GLY A 109 0.53 -12.89 2.86
CA GLY A 109 -0.23 -14.14 2.73
C GLY A 109 -0.69 -14.72 4.07
N LEU A 110 -0.94 -13.88 5.08
CA LEU A 110 -1.40 -14.33 6.40
C LEU A 110 -2.84 -14.85 6.34
N LYS A 111 -3.28 -15.54 7.39
CA LYS A 111 -4.69 -15.95 7.55
C LYS A 111 -5.48 -14.82 8.22
N ASP A 112 -6.64 -14.47 7.68
CA ASP A 112 -7.57 -13.55 8.34
C ASP A 112 -8.60 -14.32 9.16
N LYS A 113 -8.94 -13.79 10.33
CA LYS A 113 -10.02 -14.28 11.17
C LYS A 113 -11.11 -13.19 11.20
N PRO A 114 -12.17 -13.31 10.38
CA PRO A 114 -13.31 -12.40 10.48
C PRO A 114 -13.93 -12.51 11.88
N GLY A 115 -14.46 -11.40 12.39
CA GLY A 115 -15.11 -11.39 13.70
C GLY A 115 -16.30 -12.36 13.73
N ALA A 116 -16.62 -12.91 14.90
CA ALA A 116 -17.64 -13.95 15.08
C ALA A 116 -19.02 -13.62 14.46
N LYS A 117 -19.34 -12.32 14.29
CA LYS A 117 -20.59 -11.84 13.67
C LYS A 117 -20.58 -11.79 12.12
N GLN A 118 -19.44 -12.01 11.47
CA GLN A 118 -19.24 -11.65 10.06
C GLN A 118 -19.00 -12.84 9.12
N CYS A 119 -18.61 -14.01 9.62
CA CYS A 119 -18.62 -15.33 8.97
C CYS A 119 -17.92 -16.32 9.93
N ALA A 120 -18.48 -17.51 10.13
CA ALA A 120 -17.82 -18.57 10.91
C ALA A 120 -16.68 -19.19 10.07
N GLY A 121 -15.44 -18.79 10.34
CA GLY A 121 -14.25 -19.47 9.79
C GLY A 121 -13.09 -18.53 9.41
N ALA A 122 -11.85 -18.95 9.71
CA ALA A 122 -10.65 -18.27 9.26
C ALA A 122 -10.50 -18.42 7.74
N VAL A 123 -10.44 -17.31 7.02
CA VAL A 123 -10.26 -17.33 5.56
C VAL A 123 -8.77 -17.21 5.26
N ARG A 124 -8.21 -18.25 4.64
CA ARG A 124 -6.86 -18.18 4.08
C ARG A 124 -6.91 -17.33 2.82
N CYS A 125 -6.22 -16.19 2.81
CA CYS A 125 -5.93 -15.49 1.57
C CYS A 125 -4.82 -16.26 0.86
N PRO A 126 -5.07 -16.88 -0.33
CA PRO A 126 -3.99 -17.49 -1.08
C PRO A 126 -2.94 -16.41 -1.37
N ASN A 127 -1.67 -16.84 -1.35
CA ASN A 127 -0.42 -16.08 -1.26
C ASN A 127 -0.13 -15.09 -2.42
N ALA A 128 -1.16 -14.52 -3.04
CA ALA A 128 -1.13 -13.97 -4.40
C ALA A 128 -1.42 -12.46 -4.50
N TYR A 129 -1.64 -11.75 -3.38
CA TYR A 129 -2.09 -10.35 -3.43
C TYR A 129 -1.15 -9.40 -2.67
N ARG A 130 0.09 -9.26 -3.14
CA ARG A 130 0.96 -8.17 -2.67
C ARG A 130 0.34 -6.83 -3.05
N ILE A 131 -0.23 -6.10 -2.08
CA ILE A 131 -0.98 -4.86 -2.28
C ILE A 131 -0.07 -3.65 -2.39
#